data_AF-A0A846LVD4-F1
#
_entry.id   AF-A0A846LVD4-F1
#
_cell.length_a   1.000
_cell.length_b   1.000
_cell.length_c   1.000
_cell.angle_alpha   90.00
_cell.angle_beta   90.00
_cell.angle_gamma   90.00
#
_symmetry.space_group_name_H-M   'P 1'
#
loop_
_entity.id
_entity.type
_entity.pdbx_description
1 polymer ?
#
loop_
_entity_poly.entity_id
_entity_poly.type
_entity_poly.pdbx_seq_one_letter_code
_entity_poly.pdbx_strand_id
1 'polypeptide(L)'
;MPRSRFVSTRKSASATCRAIMGGGRSRWLALAIAMGCLVPVTEAATGAAEPVPAADVAAPAPAPVADAPVAAVTEAPTEDPATQPNAGAAASASADARADSLAASSSAPKPPAPAPAPTAEAPRVEEVAAPAPAPAPVKVEQVAAPAPAPAATTTSGAALSWAPPAGYANYPVTKVTATNSLTTISGRGGDVLIQLPKDRAVGPITIADCRNAVIIGGSIRALPSAKVSGYDQRAIYVRNCTGTVHIEGVHIDGAVSGAQTDGIAANAPKAILQIQNVRVDGLRGMSTGNHADVFQPWGGLREFRIDRLTGSSNFQGLHIFENTGPIGAGIIRNTNIFGHNDAPVDKGGYYIWTDCADDYPLTLDGVYVAPRPGRPFGQSVWPSVTHKTCAANVSNGVATWPKDASITGSVREGRPSSGDFVPAGSVGATYTSPGYR
;
A
#
# COMPACT_ATOMS: atom_id res chain seq x y z
N MET A 1 43.37 26.64 -47.85
CA MET A 1 43.36 26.23 -46.42
C MET A 1 43.16 24.72 -46.36
N PRO A 2 44.05 23.96 -45.71
CA PRO A 2 44.13 22.51 -45.92
C PRO A 2 43.17 21.73 -45.02
N ARG A 3 42.61 20.65 -45.58
CA ARG A 3 41.74 19.66 -44.93
C ARG A 3 42.59 18.65 -44.16
N SER A 4 42.27 18.45 -42.89
CA SER A 4 42.92 17.47 -42.02
C SER A 4 42.36 16.06 -42.27
N ARG A 5 43.25 15.08 -42.46
CA ARG A 5 42.96 13.65 -42.56
C ARG A 5 43.12 13.03 -41.16
N PHE A 6 42.10 12.35 -40.66
CA PHE A 6 42.21 11.46 -39.50
C PHE A 6 42.64 10.07 -39.96
N VAL A 7 43.77 9.61 -39.44
CA VAL A 7 44.29 8.23 -39.57
C VAL A 7 43.75 7.43 -38.38
N SER A 8 43.06 6.33 -38.66
CA SER A 8 42.64 5.32 -37.67
C SER A 8 43.63 4.16 -37.72
N THR A 9 44.36 3.94 -36.63
CA THR A 9 45.27 2.79 -36.45
C THR A 9 44.70 1.75 -35.50
N ARG A 10 45.04 0.51 -35.85
CA ARG A 10 44.52 -0.78 -35.43
C ARG A 10 44.84 -1.19 -33.98
N LYS A 11 43.98 -2.08 -33.48
CA LYS A 11 44.22 -3.33 -32.72
C LYS A 11 45.50 -3.44 -31.88
N SER A 12 45.32 -3.83 -30.62
CA SER A 12 46.16 -4.87 -30.02
C SER A 12 45.34 -5.75 -29.08
N ALA A 13 45.55 -7.06 -29.20
CA ALA A 13 45.06 -8.12 -28.33
C ALA A 13 46.29 -8.75 -27.65
N SER A 14 46.18 -9.06 -26.36
CA SER A 14 46.97 -10.08 -25.64
C SER A 14 46.45 -10.13 -24.20
N ALA A 15 45.86 -11.23 -23.73
CA ALA A 15 46.47 -12.50 -23.30
C ALA A 15 46.66 -12.55 -21.77
N THR A 16 45.85 -13.42 -21.16
CA THR A 16 46.19 -14.44 -20.17
C THR A 16 47.20 -14.11 -19.07
N CYS A 17 46.73 -14.15 -17.82
CA CYS A 17 47.54 -14.68 -16.72
C CYS A 17 46.65 -15.48 -15.75
N ARG A 18 46.79 -16.81 -15.80
CA ARG A 18 46.40 -17.74 -14.73
C ARG A 18 47.44 -17.62 -13.62
N ALA A 19 47.00 -17.54 -12.37
CA ALA A 19 47.80 -17.98 -11.24
C ALA A 19 46.91 -18.80 -10.30
N ILE A 20 47.28 -20.08 -10.20
CA ILE A 20 46.88 -21.06 -9.20
C ILE A 20 47.91 -20.96 -8.07
N MET A 21 47.49 -20.88 -6.81
CA MET A 21 48.12 -21.36 -5.56
C MET A 21 47.23 -20.80 -4.43
N GLY A 22 46.92 -21.47 -3.34
CA GLY A 22 47.37 -22.71 -2.71
C GLY A 22 46.66 -22.78 -1.34
N GLY A 23 46.68 -23.97 -0.74
CA GLY A 23 45.79 -24.35 0.36
C GLY A 23 46.05 -23.70 1.72
N GLY A 24 45.24 -24.12 2.71
CA GLY A 24 45.44 -23.73 4.10
C GLY A 24 44.30 -24.11 5.03
N ARG A 25 44.24 -25.40 5.41
CA ARG A 25 43.47 -25.88 6.57
C ARG A 25 43.92 -25.15 7.84
N SER A 26 43.00 -24.82 8.74
CA SER A 26 43.23 -24.96 10.19
C SER A 26 41.92 -24.91 10.99
N ARG A 27 41.65 -26.03 11.65
CA ARG A 27 40.71 -26.20 12.76
C ARG A 27 41.30 -25.53 14.00
N TRP A 28 40.49 -24.84 14.80
CA TRP A 28 40.67 -24.80 16.24
C TRP A 28 39.32 -24.86 16.95
N LEU A 29 39.23 -25.89 17.79
CA LEU A 29 38.24 -26.17 18.80
C LEU A 29 38.71 -25.47 20.09
N ALA A 30 37.85 -24.73 20.78
CA ALA A 30 38.06 -24.43 22.20
C ALA A 30 36.71 -24.21 22.91
N LEU A 31 36.47 -25.17 23.80
CA LEU A 31 35.43 -25.28 24.80
C LEU A 31 35.74 -24.34 25.98
N ALA A 32 34.74 -23.64 26.53
CA ALA A 32 34.80 -23.15 27.91
C ALA A 32 33.39 -23.11 28.52
N ILE A 33 33.23 -23.94 29.55
CA ILE A 33 32.10 -24.04 30.48
C ILE A 33 32.47 -23.24 31.73
N ALA A 34 31.56 -22.42 32.26
CA ALA A 34 31.46 -22.04 33.68
C ALA A 34 30.04 -21.48 33.91
N MET A 35 29.18 -22.12 34.71
CA MET A 35 28.94 -21.82 36.15
C MET A 35 28.82 -20.30 36.40
N GLY A 36 27.72 -19.72 36.88
CA GLY A 36 26.66 -20.21 37.75
C GLY A 36 26.50 -19.17 38.87
N CYS A 37 25.38 -18.43 38.89
CA CYS A 37 24.97 -17.60 40.03
C CYS A 37 23.44 -17.56 40.07
N LEU A 38 22.86 -18.39 40.95
CA LEU A 38 21.49 -18.28 41.45
C LEU A 38 21.46 -17.15 42.51
N VAL A 39 20.54 -16.21 42.36
CA VAL A 39 20.20 -15.24 43.40
C VAL A 39 18.79 -15.58 43.90
N PRO A 40 18.55 -15.67 45.22
CA PRO A 40 17.21 -15.82 45.76
C PRO A 40 16.50 -14.46 45.79
N VAL A 41 15.25 -14.42 45.32
CA VAL A 41 14.33 -13.30 45.57
C VAL A 41 13.38 -13.75 46.67
N THR A 42 13.48 -13.09 47.83
CA THR A 42 12.57 -13.22 48.96
C THR A 42 11.30 -12.41 48.74
N GLU A 43 10.16 -13.03 49.08
CA GLU A 43 8.86 -12.38 49.32
C GLU A 43 8.93 -11.34 50.44
N ALA A 44 8.12 -10.28 50.32
CA ALA A 44 7.11 -9.84 51.29
C ALA A 44 6.89 -8.32 51.19
N ALA A 45 5.64 -7.91 50.94
CA ALA A 45 4.98 -6.84 51.69
C ALA A 45 3.53 -6.68 51.18
N THR A 46 2.61 -7.20 51.98
CA THR A 46 1.19 -6.90 52.00
C THR A 46 0.95 -5.42 52.33
N GLY A 47 0.15 -4.75 51.51
CA GLY A 47 -0.36 -3.41 51.78
C GLY A 47 -1.86 -3.39 51.52
N ALA A 48 -2.64 -3.42 52.60
CA ALA A 48 -4.08 -3.29 52.60
C ALA A 48 -4.50 -1.85 52.23
N ALA A 49 -5.52 -1.72 51.39
CA ALA A 49 -6.24 -0.46 51.17
C ALA A 49 -7.75 -0.73 51.32
N GLU A 50 -8.38 0.11 52.14
CA GLU A 50 -9.79 0.09 52.53
C GLU A 50 -10.76 0.44 51.36
N PRO A 51 -12.05 0.06 51.47
CA PRO A 51 -13.05 0.30 50.43
C PRO A 51 -13.72 1.66 50.55
N VAL A 52 -13.96 2.31 49.40
CA VAL A 52 -14.82 3.50 49.25
C VAL A 52 -16.21 3.05 48.75
N PRO A 53 -17.32 3.58 49.28
CA PRO A 53 -18.66 3.11 48.95
C PRO A 53 -19.21 3.69 47.64
N ALA A 54 -20.07 2.89 47.00
CA ALA A 54 -20.80 3.17 45.78
C ALA A 54 -21.92 4.21 45.95
N ALA A 55 -22.20 4.95 44.88
CA ALA A 55 -23.44 5.71 44.72
C ALA A 55 -24.04 5.40 43.34
N ASP A 56 -25.18 4.71 43.37
CA ASP A 56 -26.08 4.46 42.24
C ASP A 56 -26.80 5.75 41.83
N VAL A 57 -26.80 6.06 40.53
CA VAL A 57 -27.82 6.92 39.91
C VAL A 57 -28.24 6.29 38.59
N ALA A 58 -29.44 5.72 38.58
CA ALA A 58 -30.09 5.19 37.39
C ALA A 58 -30.64 6.34 36.51
N ALA A 59 -30.38 6.28 35.21
CA ALA A 59 -30.97 7.15 34.20
C ALA A 59 -31.85 6.32 33.22
N PRO A 60 -32.93 6.92 32.66
CA PRO A 60 -34.00 6.19 32.00
C PRO A 60 -33.68 5.82 30.55
N ALA A 61 -34.25 4.70 30.10
CA ALA A 61 -34.11 4.18 28.75
C ALA A 61 -34.88 5.00 27.68
N PRO A 62 -34.31 5.25 26.49
CA PRO A 62 -35.03 5.80 25.35
C PRO A 62 -35.66 4.70 24.47
N ALA A 63 -36.77 5.08 23.82
CA ALA A 63 -37.59 4.24 22.94
C ALA A 63 -36.90 3.88 21.61
N PRO A 64 -37.23 2.73 20.97
CA PRO A 64 -36.59 2.30 19.73
C PRO A 64 -37.22 2.95 18.50
N VAL A 65 -36.35 3.35 17.56
CA VAL A 65 -36.67 3.77 16.19
C VAL A 65 -36.23 2.65 15.24
N ALA A 66 -37.06 2.39 14.22
CA ALA A 66 -36.91 1.34 13.23
C ALA A 66 -35.71 1.55 12.28
N ASP A 67 -35.05 0.48 11.84
CA ASP A 67 -34.90 0.16 10.40
C ASP A 67 -34.09 -1.12 10.08
N ALA A 68 -34.51 -1.71 8.95
CA ALA A 68 -33.84 -2.51 7.91
C ALA A 68 -33.02 -3.80 8.23
N PRO A 69 -33.27 -4.93 7.51
CA PRO A 69 -32.63 -6.22 7.75
C PRO A 69 -31.33 -6.44 6.94
N VAL A 70 -30.39 -7.21 7.49
CA VAL A 70 -29.21 -7.77 6.80
C VAL A 70 -29.33 -9.29 6.71
N ALA A 71 -29.14 -9.80 5.50
CA ALA A 71 -29.35 -11.19 5.08
C ALA A 71 -28.22 -12.16 5.49
N ALA A 72 -28.59 -13.44 5.43
CA ALA A 72 -27.86 -14.62 5.90
C ALA A 72 -26.48 -14.87 5.28
N VAL A 73 -25.64 -15.54 6.09
CA VAL A 73 -24.36 -16.15 5.75
C VAL A 73 -24.50 -17.03 4.52
N THR A 74 -23.83 -16.63 3.44
CA THR A 74 -23.69 -17.41 2.21
C THR A 74 -22.30 -18.05 2.17
N GLU A 75 -22.25 -19.33 1.78
CA GLU A 75 -21.03 -20.10 1.54
C GLU A 75 -20.04 -19.36 0.62
N ALA A 76 -18.75 -19.54 0.88
CA ALA A 76 -17.68 -19.03 0.05
C ALA A 76 -17.72 -19.70 -1.34
N PRO A 77 -17.51 -18.95 -2.43
CA PRO A 77 -17.55 -19.53 -3.76
C PRO A 77 -16.33 -20.44 -3.98
N THR A 78 -16.58 -21.72 -4.19
CA THR A 78 -15.68 -22.61 -4.92
C THR A 78 -15.73 -22.22 -6.40
N GLU A 79 -14.80 -21.37 -6.84
CA GLU A 79 -14.57 -21.13 -8.26
C GLU A 79 -13.59 -22.17 -8.80
N ASP A 80 -14.07 -22.93 -9.79
CA ASP A 80 -13.31 -23.92 -10.57
C ASP A 80 -12.43 -23.18 -11.62
N PRO A 81 -11.08 -23.28 -11.58
CA PRO A 81 -10.18 -22.37 -12.30
C PRO A 81 -9.89 -22.80 -13.75
N ALA A 82 -10.88 -23.28 -14.49
CA ALA A 82 -10.64 -23.92 -15.78
C ALA A 82 -11.18 -23.19 -17.02
N THR A 83 -12.01 -22.13 -16.93
CA THR A 83 -12.60 -21.53 -18.15
C THR A 83 -12.82 -20.02 -18.18
N GLN A 84 -12.32 -19.23 -17.23
CA GLN A 84 -12.33 -17.78 -17.39
C GLN A 84 -11.02 -17.25 -17.98
N PRO A 85 -11.01 -16.68 -19.20
CA PRO A 85 -9.95 -15.79 -19.58
C PRO A 85 -10.14 -14.47 -18.81
N ASN A 86 -9.16 -14.09 -18.01
CA ASN A 86 -8.80 -12.69 -17.82
C ASN A 86 -9.85 -11.71 -17.24
N ALA A 87 -10.51 -12.02 -16.13
CA ALA A 87 -11.18 -10.96 -15.34
C ALA A 87 -10.16 -9.91 -14.83
N GLY A 88 -8.94 -10.35 -14.49
CA GLY A 88 -7.80 -9.47 -14.20
C GLY A 88 -7.32 -8.69 -15.43
N ALA A 89 -7.27 -9.30 -16.62
CA ALA A 89 -6.83 -8.59 -17.82
C ALA A 89 -7.91 -7.69 -18.45
N ALA A 90 -9.20 -7.85 -18.14
CA ALA A 90 -10.23 -6.88 -18.53
C ALA A 90 -10.19 -5.60 -17.67
N ALA A 91 -9.87 -5.75 -16.37
CA ALA A 91 -9.60 -4.63 -15.48
C ALA A 91 -8.25 -3.94 -15.81
N SER A 92 -7.20 -4.73 -16.07
CA SER A 92 -5.93 -4.19 -16.60
C SER A 92 -6.13 -3.55 -17.97
N ALA A 93 -6.86 -4.15 -18.92
CA ALA A 93 -7.14 -3.52 -20.21
C ALA A 93 -7.92 -2.20 -20.09
N SER A 94 -8.80 -2.08 -19.09
CA SER A 94 -9.47 -0.81 -18.77
C SER A 94 -8.51 0.21 -18.16
N ALA A 95 -7.46 -0.22 -17.45
CA ALA A 95 -6.38 0.63 -16.95
C ALA A 95 -5.32 0.95 -18.05
N ASP A 96 -5.06 0.04 -18.98
CA ASP A 96 -4.11 0.17 -20.09
C ASP A 96 -4.64 1.12 -21.17
N ALA A 97 -5.92 0.98 -21.53
CA ALA A 97 -6.59 1.95 -22.40
C ALA A 97 -6.63 3.36 -21.77
N ARG A 98 -6.58 3.46 -20.43
CA ARG A 98 -6.44 4.73 -19.72
C ARG A 98 -4.99 5.26 -19.80
N ALA A 99 -3.97 4.41 -19.74
CA ALA A 99 -2.55 4.80 -19.85
C ALA A 99 -2.19 5.37 -21.23
N ASP A 100 -2.64 4.72 -22.30
CA ASP A 100 -2.32 5.14 -23.67
C ASP A 100 -2.94 6.51 -24.02
N SER A 101 -4.09 6.84 -23.42
CA SER A 101 -4.68 8.18 -23.53
C SER A 101 -3.82 9.28 -22.90
N LEU A 102 -2.95 8.95 -21.94
CA LEU A 102 -2.06 9.88 -21.24
C LEU A 102 -0.76 10.14 -22.00
N ALA A 103 -0.31 9.19 -22.83
CA ALA A 103 0.91 9.36 -23.63
C ALA A 103 0.64 10.10 -24.96
N ALA A 104 -0.59 10.04 -25.49
CA ALA A 104 -0.91 10.50 -26.84
C ALA A 104 -1.49 11.93 -26.96
N SER A 105 -1.88 12.59 -25.87
CA SER A 105 -2.63 13.86 -25.96
C SER A 105 -1.73 15.11 -26.05
N SER A 106 -1.12 15.34 -27.23
CA SER A 106 -0.64 16.66 -27.66
C SER A 106 -1.17 17.12 -29.04
N SER A 107 -2.27 16.54 -29.52
CA SER A 107 -2.96 17.06 -30.70
C SER A 107 -4.47 16.86 -30.59
N ALA A 108 -5.23 17.94 -30.79
CA ALA A 108 -6.68 17.96 -30.70
C ALA A 108 -7.30 17.16 -31.85
N PRO A 109 -8.17 16.15 -31.59
CA PRO A 109 -8.88 15.46 -32.65
C PRO A 109 -10.18 16.16 -33.02
N LYS A 110 -10.48 16.11 -34.32
CA LYS A 110 -11.71 16.57 -34.98
C LYS A 110 -12.93 15.76 -34.50
N PRO A 111 -14.13 16.35 -34.34
CA PRO A 111 -15.31 15.64 -33.85
C PRO A 111 -15.75 14.54 -34.84
N PRO A 112 -16.11 13.33 -34.37
CA PRO A 112 -16.72 12.31 -35.21
C PRO A 112 -18.20 12.61 -35.51
N ALA A 113 -18.65 12.14 -36.66
CA ALA A 113 -20.02 12.25 -37.16
C ALA A 113 -21.02 11.43 -36.32
N PRO A 114 -22.31 11.84 -36.27
CA PRO A 114 -23.31 11.18 -35.44
C PRO A 114 -23.70 9.79 -35.96
N ALA A 115 -23.82 8.84 -35.04
CA ALA A 115 -24.29 7.47 -35.29
C ALA A 115 -25.82 7.39 -35.44
N PRO A 116 -26.35 6.42 -36.21
CA PRO A 116 -27.79 6.24 -36.42
C PRO A 116 -28.51 5.67 -35.19
N ALA A 117 -29.79 6.03 -35.06
CA ALA A 117 -30.67 5.67 -33.95
C ALA A 117 -31.02 4.18 -33.92
N PRO A 118 -31.13 3.56 -32.73
CA PRO A 118 -31.56 2.17 -32.59
C PRO A 118 -33.08 2.01 -32.73
N THR A 119 -33.48 0.92 -33.39
CA THR A 119 -34.86 0.46 -33.57
C THR A 119 -35.39 -0.16 -32.28
N ALA A 120 -36.63 0.16 -31.91
CA ALA A 120 -37.30 -0.33 -30.70
C ALA A 120 -37.79 -1.78 -30.86
N GLU A 121 -37.51 -2.62 -29.85
CA GLU A 121 -38.05 -3.97 -29.70
C GLU A 121 -39.11 -3.99 -28.58
N ALA A 122 -40.18 -4.76 -28.77
CA ALA A 122 -41.39 -4.76 -27.95
C ALA A 122 -41.23 -5.56 -26.64
N PRO A 123 -41.98 -5.22 -25.57
CA PRO A 123 -41.82 -5.85 -24.27
C PRO A 123 -42.53 -7.20 -24.17
N ARG A 124 -41.86 -8.17 -23.52
CA ARG A 124 -42.41 -9.47 -23.10
C ARG A 124 -42.91 -9.37 -21.66
N VAL A 125 -44.15 -9.83 -21.43
CA VAL A 125 -44.79 -9.89 -20.11
C VAL A 125 -44.39 -11.21 -19.44
N GLU A 126 -43.81 -11.14 -18.23
CA GLU A 126 -43.59 -12.29 -17.35
C GLU A 126 -44.56 -12.25 -16.15
N GLU A 127 -45.13 -13.41 -15.87
CA GLU A 127 -46.12 -13.68 -14.84
C GLU A 127 -45.42 -14.05 -13.52
N VAL A 128 -45.75 -13.34 -12.44
CA VAL A 128 -45.08 -13.45 -11.13
C VAL A 128 -45.89 -14.34 -10.19
N ALA A 129 -45.26 -15.42 -9.71
CA ALA A 129 -45.81 -16.30 -8.66
C ALA A 129 -45.53 -15.75 -7.25
N ALA A 130 -46.47 -15.99 -6.33
CA ALA A 130 -46.48 -15.47 -4.96
C ALA A 130 -45.46 -16.17 -4.02
N PRO A 131 -44.82 -15.45 -3.07
CA PRO A 131 -43.81 -16.03 -2.17
C PRO A 131 -44.40 -16.65 -0.89
N ALA A 132 -43.68 -17.64 -0.37
CA ALA A 132 -43.99 -18.39 0.86
C ALA A 132 -43.61 -17.64 2.17
N PRO A 133 -44.22 -17.99 3.32
CA PRO A 133 -44.03 -17.26 4.58
C PRO A 133 -42.69 -17.54 5.28
N ALA A 134 -42.15 -16.51 5.94
CA ALA A 134 -40.83 -16.50 6.56
C ALA A 134 -40.81 -17.10 7.99
N PRO A 135 -39.68 -17.72 8.41
CA PRO A 135 -39.51 -18.32 9.75
C PRO A 135 -39.20 -17.31 10.86
N ALA A 136 -39.43 -17.73 12.11
CA ALA A 136 -39.31 -16.92 13.32
C ALA A 136 -37.83 -16.64 13.74
N PRO A 137 -37.53 -15.47 14.34
CA PRO A 137 -36.16 -15.05 14.63
C PRO A 137 -35.59 -15.63 15.93
N VAL A 138 -34.30 -15.97 15.89
CA VAL A 138 -33.47 -16.39 17.03
C VAL A 138 -32.71 -15.18 17.58
N LYS A 139 -32.64 -15.05 18.91
CA LYS A 139 -31.99 -13.96 19.66
C LYS A 139 -30.46 -14.10 19.58
N VAL A 140 -29.77 -13.06 19.09
CA VAL A 140 -28.29 -12.97 19.10
C VAL A 140 -27.86 -11.77 19.95
N GLU A 141 -26.90 -12.01 20.84
CA GLU A 141 -26.43 -11.07 21.86
C GLU A 141 -25.39 -10.10 21.26
N GLN A 142 -25.61 -8.79 21.44
CA GLN A 142 -24.79 -7.73 20.86
C GLN A 142 -23.56 -7.44 21.74
N VAL A 143 -22.36 -7.63 21.18
CA VAL A 143 -21.09 -7.34 21.87
C VAL A 143 -20.77 -5.85 21.77
N ALA A 144 -20.45 -5.22 22.91
CA ALA A 144 -20.12 -3.80 23.01
C ALA A 144 -18.83 -3.44 22.25
N ALA A 145 -18.78 -2.21 21.70
CA ALA A 145 -17.60 -1.67 21.04
C ALA A 145 -16.42 -1.50 22.03
N PRO A 146 -15.18 -1.83 21.65
CA PRO A 146 -14.02 -1.74 22.53
C PRO A 146 -13.66 -0.28 22.86
N ALA A 147 -13.22 -0.06 24.11
CA ALA A 147 -12.75 1.23 24.61
C ALA A 147 -11.52 1.73 23.82
N PRO A 148 -11.33 3.06 23.68
CA PRO A 148 -10.19 3.64 22.98
C PRO A 148 -8.86 3.22 23.63
N ALA A 149 -7.93 2.77 22.80
CA ALA A 149 -6.61 2.32 23.26
C ALA A 149 -5.85 3.48 23.93
N PRO A 150 -5.11 3.22 25.02
CA PRO A 150 -4.30 4.23 25.70
C PRO A 150 -3.29 4.86 24.73
N ALA A 151 -3.08 6.17 24.88
CA ALA A 151 -2.13 6.93 24.06
C ALA A 151 -0.73 6.31 24.18
N ALA A 152 -0.20 5.82 23.05
CA ALA A 152 1.11 5.19 23.01
C ALA A 152 2.18 6.20 23.41
N THR A 153 2.95 5.89 24.47
CA THR A 153 4.19 6.60 24.81
C THR A 153 5.11 6.59 23.60
N THR A 154 5.37 7.77 23.05
CA THR A 154 6.24 7.97 21.89
C THR A 154 7.68 7.63 22.28
N THR A 155 8.09 6.38 22.11
CA THR A 155 9.50 5.98 22.12
C THR A 155 10.23 6.92 21.17
N SER A 156 11.34 7.55 21.60
CA SER A 156 12.14 8.41 20.71
C SER A 156 12.42 7.62 19.43
N GLY A 157 11.82 8.04 18.32
CA GLY A 157 11.70 7.19 17.14
C GLY A 157 13.08 6.76 16.68
N ALA A 158 13.29 5.45 16.50
CA ALA A 158 14.56 4.97 15.97
C ALA A 158 14.81 5.64 14.61
N ALA A 159 16.04 6.09 14.36
CA ALA A 159 16.40 6.76 13.10
C ALA A 159 15.94 5.95 11.87
N LEU A 160 15.54 6.66 10.82
CA LEU A 160 15.00 6.11 9.58
C LEU A 160 16.10 5.55 8.66
N SER A 161 15.71 4.67 7.74
CA SER A 161 16.63 3.93 6.88
C SER A 161 17.23 4.75 5.75
N TRP A 162 16.51 5.72 5.21
CA TRP A 162 16.96 6.52 4.05
C TRP A 162 16.83 8.01 4.32
N ALA A 163 17.91 8.75 4.15
CA ALA A 163 17.85 10.21 4.13
C ALA A 163 17.19 10.71 2.83
N PRO A 164 16.49 11.87 2.86
CA PRO A 164 16.12 12.57 1.65
C PRO A 164 17.37 12.95 0.84
N PRO A 165 17.22 13.28 -0.45
CA PRO A 165 18.31 13.78 -1.28
C PRO A 165 19.12 14.89 -0.60
N ALA A 166 20.45 14.81 -0.71
CA ALA A 166 21.34 15.79 -0.12
C ALA A 166 21.00 17.21 -0.60
N GLY A 167 20.99 18.16 0.34
CA GLY A 167 20.68 19.56 0.04
C GLY A 167 19.19 19.87 -0.18
N TYR A 168 18.26 18.93 0.09
CA TYR A 168 16.82 19.16 -0.13
C TYR A 168 16.26 20.41 0.55
N ALA A 169 16.85 20.83 1.68
CA ALA A 169 16.47 22.04 2.40
C ALA A 169 16.63 23.33 1.55
N ASN A 170 17.44 23.29 0.48
CA ASN A 170 17.65 24.39 -0.45
C ASN A 170 16.79 24.28 -1.72
N TYR A 171 15.93 23.26 -1.83
CA TYR A 171 15.07 23.12 -3.00
C TYR A 171 14.02 24.24 -3.05
N PRO A 172 13.59 24.66 -4.27
CA PRO A 172 12.43 25.52 -4.42
C PRO A 172 11.20 24.95 -3.68
N VAL A 173 10.59 25.76 -2.82
CA VAL A 173 9.45 25.34 -2.00
C VAL A 173 8.14 25.55 -2.75
N THR A 174 7.32 24.51 -2.87
CA THR A 174 5.92 24.62 -3.28
C THR A 174 5.03 24.38 -2.07
N LYS A 175 4.27 25.41 -1.68
CA LYS A 175 3.28 25.31 -0.60
C LYS A 175 1.97 24.78 -1.15
N VAL A 176 1.48 23.68 -0.62
CA VAL A 176 0.17 23.14 -0.96
C VAL A 176 -0.84 23.67 0.04
N THR A 177 -1.90 24.31 -0.42
CA THR A 177 -2.90 24.95 0.47
C THR A 177 -4.33 24.52 0.20
N ALA A 178 -4.60 23.98 -0.99
CA ALA A 178 -5.93 23.56 -1.39
C ALA A 178 -6.38 22.34 -0.57
N THR A 179 -7.60 22.41 -0.04
CA THR A 179 -8.19 21.36 0.82
C THR A 179 -9.28 20.57 0.11
N ASN A 180 -9.77 21.08 -1.02
CA ASN A 180 -10.97 20.60 -1.71
C ASN A 180 -10.73 20.34 -3.21
N SER A 181 -9.47 20.32 -3.66
CA SER A 181 -9.11 20.06 -5.05
C SER A 181 -7.78 19.30 -5.15
N LEU A 182 -7.57 18.65 -6.30
CA LEU A 182 -6.28 18.09 -6.69
C LEU A 182 -5.28 19.22 -6.95
N THR A 183 -4.11 19.15 -6.33
CA THR A 183 -3.00 20.08 -6.60
C THR A 183 -1.90 19.40 -7.40
N THR A 184 -1.53 19.95 -8.56
CA THR A 184 -0.35 19.50 -9.31
C THR A 184 0.87 20.32 -8.93
N ILE A 185 1.89 19.66 -8.41
CA ILE A 185 3.22 20.23 -8.14
C ILE A 185 4.16 19.77 -9.25
N SER A 186 4.69 20.71 -10.04
CA SER A 186 5.69 20.41 -11.07
C SER A 186 7.08 20.82 -10.60
N GLY A 187 8.04 19.91 -10.68
CA GLY A 187 9.46 20.22 -10.47
C GLY A 187 10.12 20.91 -11.67
N ARG A 188 9.43 20.97 -12.83
CA ARG A 188 9.96 21.50 -14.11
C ARG A 188 11.31 20.91 -14.52
N GLY A 189 11.48 19.61 -14.29
CA GLY A 189 12.72 18.85 -14.46
C GLY A 189 13.75 19.04 -13.36
N GLY A 190 13.52 19.97 -12.43
CA GLY A 190 14.39 20.29 -11.29
C GLY A 190 13.94 19.64 -9.99
N ASP A 191 14.47 20.16 -8.88
CA ASP A 191 14.13 19.68 -7.54
C ASP A 191 13.00 20.50 -6.91
N VAL A 192 12.20 19.89 -6.04
CA VAL A 192 11.12 20.58 -5.32
C VAL A 192 11.00 20.10 -3.88
N LEU A 193 10.84 21.03 -2.94
CA LEU A 193 10.40 20.75 -1.57
C LEU A 193 8.91 21.07 -1.47
N ILE A 194 8.10 20.07 -1.16
CA ILE A 194 6.66 20.18 -1.01
C ILE A 194 6.37 20.45 0.47
N GLN A 195 5.76 21.60 0.74
CA GLN A 195 5.39 21.99 2.08
C GLN A 195 3.88 21.88 2.26
N LEU A 196 3.47 20.92 3.08
CA LEU A 196 2.10 20.79 3.56
C LEU A 196 1.86 21.67 4.81
N PRO A 197 0.63 22.13 5.05
CA PRO A 197 0.27 22.88 6.25
C PRO A 197 0.34 21.98 7.50
N LYS A 198 0.66 22.59 8.64
CA LYS A 198 0.76 21.89 9.94
C LYS A 198 -0.54 21.91 10.74
N ASP A 199 -1.52 22.68 10.30
CA ASP A 199 -2.78 22.97 11.00
C ASP A 199 -3.99 22.27 10.38
N ARG A 200 -3.85 21.65 9.20
CA ARG A 200 -4.95 21.00 8.48
C ARG A 200 -4.46 19.98 7.45
N ALA A 201 -5.37 19.10 7.02
CA ALA A 201 -5.15 18.27 5.85
C ALA A 201 -5.35 19.07 4.55
N VAL A 202 -4.61 18.73 3.51
CA VAL A 202 -4.83 19.20 2.13
C VAL A 202 -5.57 18.16 1.30
N GLY A 203 -6.05 18.57 0.13
CA GLY A 203 -6.55 17.62 -0.87
C GLY A 203 -5.42 16.81 -1.51
N PRO A 204 -5.76 15.88 -2.41
CA PRO A 204 -4.78 15.06 -3.11
C PRO A 204 -3.76 15.87 -3.91
N ILE A 205 -2.59 15.26 -4.14
CA ILE A 205 -1.50 15.89 -4.89
C ILE A 205 -0.97 15.03 -6.02
N THR A 206 -0.59 15.66 -7.12
CA THR A 206 0.25 15.06 -8.17
C THR A 206 1.64 15.70 -8.13
N ILE A 207 2.68 14.90 -7.98
CA ILE A 207 4.09 15.31 -8.04
C ILE A 207 4.60 14.94 -9.43
N ALA A 208 4.90 15.95 -10.26
CA ALA A 208 5.18 15.76 -11.67
C ALA A 208 6.51 16.38 -12.11
N ASP A 209 7.08 15.80 -13.17
CA ASP A 209 8.16 16.39 -13.96
C ASP A 209 9.29 16.90 -13.07
N CYS A 210 9.88 16.02 -12.27
CA CYS A 210 10.89 16.40 -11.28
C CYS A 210 12.19 15.59 -11.43
N ARG A 211 13.32 16.16 -11.05
CA ARG A 211 14.51 15.38 -10.72
C ARG A 211 14.31 14.79 -9.33
N ASN A 212 14.29 15.62 -8.29
CA ASN A 212 13.97 15.18 -6.94
C ASN A 212 12.71 15.87 -6.40
N ALA A 213 11.97 15.18 -5.54
CA ALA A 213 10.89 15.79 -4.77
C ALA A 213 10.97 15.30 -3.33
N VAL A 214 10.72 16.19 -2.37
CA VAL A 214 10.73 15.87 -0.95
C VAL A 214 9.46 16.38 -0.30
N ILE A 215 8.78 15.52 0.45
CA ILE A 215 7.68 15.85 1.36
C ILE A 215 7.98 15.19 2.71
N ILE A 216 8.01 16.00 3.77
CA ILE A 216 8.24 15.55 5.15
C ILE A 216 7.12 16.12 6.02
N GLY A 217 6.31 15.23 6.58
CA GLY A 217 5.14 15.57 7.36
C GLY A 217 3.96 16.07 6.52
N GLY A 218 2.87 16.35 7.22
CA GLY A 218 1.61 16.81 6.65
C GLY A 218 0.56 15.72 6.51
N SER A 219 -0.68 16.17 6.35
CA SER A 219 -1.84 15.30 6.20
C SER A 219 -2.51 15.54 4.86
N ILE A 220 -2.91 14.46 4.18
CA ILE A 220 -3.66 14.49 2.93
C ILE A 220 -4.98 13.77 3.17
N ARG A 221 -6.08 14.38 2.73
CA ARG A 221 -7.41 13.78 2.77
C ARG A 221 -7.85 13.43 1.36
N ALA A 222 -8.32 12.21 1.17
CA ALA A 222 -8.93 11.77 -0.06
C ALA A 222 -10.14 12.64 -0.42
N LEU A 223 -10.41 12.82 -1.71
CA LEU A 223 -11.56 13.60 -2.17
C LEU A 223 -12.27 12.87 -3.32
N PRO A 224 -13.58 12.61 -3.22
CA PRO A 224 -14.37 11.98 -4.30
C PRO A 224 -14.29 12.74 -5.64
N SER A 225 -14.11 14.06 -5.56
CA SER A 225 -14.04 14.97 -6.70
C SER A 225 -12.64 15.11 -7.30
N ALA A 226 -11.58 14.70 -6.58
CA ALA A 226 -10.21 14.88 -7.02
C ALA A 226 -9.77 13.71 -7.91
N LYS A 227 -10.12 13.81 -9.19
CA LYS A 227 -9.81 12.79 -10.19
C LYS A 227 -8.63 13.22 -11.06
N VAL A 228 -7.61 12.37 -11.13
CA VAL A 228 -6.57 12.40 -12.16
C VAL A 228 -7.20 11.98 -13.48
N SER A 229 -7.10 12.85 -14.48
CA SER A 229 -7.65 12.63 -15.83
C SER A 229 -9.15 12.27 -15.87
N GLY A 230 -9.91 12.77 -14.89
CA GLY A 230 -11.37 12.65 -14.87
C GLY A 230 -11.95 11.35 -14.31
N TYR A 231 -11.12 10.33 -14.02
CA TYR A 231 -11.62 9.03 -13.57
C TYR A 231 -10.89 8.45 -12.34
N ASP A 232 -9.56 8.56 -12.27
CA ASP A 232 -8.77 7.89 -11.22
C ASP A 232 -8.59 8.79 -9.99
N GLN A 233 -8.81 8.31 -8.77
CA GLN A 233 -8.47 9.07 -7.56
C GLN A 233 -7.22 8.49 -6.89
N ARG A 234 -6.28 9.37 -6.55
CA ARG A 234 -5.00 9.01 -5.91
C ARG A 234 -4.68 10.09 -4.90
N ALA A 235 -4.38 9.74 -3.65
CA ALA A 235 -4.02 10.74 -2.65
C ALA A 235 -2.66 11.39 -2.97
N ILE A 236 -1.68 10.57 -3.37
CA ILE A 236 -0.41 11.02 -3.95
C ILE A 236 -0.17 10.30 -5.27
N TYR A 237 0.06 11.05 -6.35
CA TYR A 237 0.46 10.51 -7.63
C TYR A 237 1.82 11.05 -8.08
N VAL A 238 2.82 10.18 -8.23
CA VAL A 238 4.15 10.55 -8.71
C VAL A 238 4.26 10.24 -10.19
N ARG A 239 4.60 11.23 -11.03
CA ARG A 239 4.76 11.01 -12.48
C ARG A 239 5.95 11.72 -13.09
N ASN A 240 6.58 11.11 -14.09
CA ASN A 240 7.66 11.72 -14.88
C ASN A 240 8.84 12.24 -14.04
N CYS A 241 9.08 11.69 -12.85
CA CYS A 241 10.26 12.01 -12.07
C CYS A 241 11.45 11.11 -12.44
N THR A 242 12.69 11.57 -12.20
CA THR A 242 13.91 10.89 -12.69
C THR A 242 14.97 10.62 -11.61
N GLY A 243 14.94 11.35 -10.51
CA GLY A 243 15.82 11.21 -9.36
C GLY A 243 15.11 10.47 -8.22
N THR A 244 15.10 11.06 -7.03
CA THR A 244 14.45 10.48 -5.85
C THR A 244 13.23 11.31 -5.45
N VAL A 245 12.09 10.64 -5.31
CA VAL A 245 10.91 11.18 -4.64
C VAL A 245 10.87 10.60 -3.24
N HIS A 246 11.01 11.45 -2.24
CA HIS A 246 11.07 11.08 -0.83
C HIS A 246 9.82 11.54 -0.11
N ILE A 247 9.06 10.59 0.43
CA ILE A 247 7.81 10.78 1.18
C ILE A 247 8.03 10.26 2.58
N GLU A 248 7.99 11.17 3.56
CA GLU A 248 8.22 10.83 4.96
C GLU A 248 7.14 11.41 5.87
N GLY A 249 6.66 10.64 6.84
CA GLY A 249 5.86 11.19 7.94
C GLY A 249 4.49 11.70 7.52
N VAL A 250 4.00 11.28 6.35
CA VAL A 250 2.72 11.71 5.79
C VAL A 250 1.60 10.83 6.32
N HIS A 251 0.49 11.46 6.70
CA HIS A 251 -0.77 10.77 6.96
C HIS A 251 -1.72 10.94 5.78
N ILE A 252 -2.27 9.84 5.27
CA ILE A 252 -3.29 9.82 4.23
C ILE A 252 -4.59 9.30 4.83
N ASP A 253 -5.61 10.14 4.87
CA ASP A 253 -6.97 9.80 5.28
C ASP A 253 -7.80 9.43 4.04
N GLY A 254 -7.94 8.12 3.82
CA GLY A 254 -8.77 7.50 2.81
C GLY A 254 -10.22 7.25 3.23
N ALA A 255 -10.54 7.41 4.52
CA ALA A 255 -11.83 7.08 5.13
C ALA A 255 -12.93 8.10 4.80
N VAL A 256 -12.95 8.60 3.56
CA VAL A 256 -13.83 9.66 3.07
C VAL A 256 -15.00 9.05 2.32
N SER A 257 -16.23 9.44 2.69
CA SER A 257 -17.43 8.94 2.03
C SER A 257 -17.44 9.29 0.54
N GLY A 258 -17.75 8.32 -0.31
CA GLY A 258 -17.75 8.46 -1.77
C GLY A 258 -16.38 8.52 -2.43
N ALA A 259 -15.28 8.56 -1.67
CA ALA A 259 -13.94 8.52 -2.24
C ALA A 259 -13.59 7.07 -2.57
N GLN A 260 -13.11 6.85 -3.79
CA GLN A 260 -12.51 5.59 -4.19
C GLN A 260 -11.09 5.89 -4.64
N THR A 261 -10.11 5.76 -3.76
CA THR A 261 -8.77 6.32 -3.98
C THR A 261 -7.69 5.32 -3.66
N ASP A 262 -6.63 5.35 -4.46
CA ASP A 262 -5.36 4.76 -4.07
C ASP A 262 -4.63 5.72 -3.12
N GLY A 263 -3.81 5.18 -2.22
CA GLY A 263 -2.96 5.95 -1.32
C GLY A 263 -1.83 6.63 -2.10
N ILE A 264 -0.86 5.84 -2.53
CA ILE A 264 0.31 6.32 -3.28
C ILE A 264 0.42 5.53 -4.58
N ALA A 265 0.39 6.23 -5.72
CA ALA A 265 0.66 5.60 -7.00
C ALA A 265 1.81 6.28 -7.74
N ALA A 266 2.48 5.55 -8.63
CA ALA A 266 3.60 6.07 -9.41
C ALA A 266 3.57 5.66 -10.89
N ASN A 267 4.01 6.57 -11.75
CA ASN A 267 4.34 6.38 -13.16
C ASN A 267 5.63 7.16 -13.45
N ALA A 268 6.75 6.64 -12.94
CA ALA A 268 8.03 7.31 -12.99
C ALA A 268 9.15 6.27 -13.12
N PRO A 269 9.26 5.56 -14.27
CA PRO A 269 10.16 4.41 -14.43
C PRO A 269 11.65 4.75 -14.28
N LYS A 270 12.01 6.04 -14.20
CA LYS A 270 13.37 6.51 -13.97
C LYS A 270 13.63 6.90 -12.50
N ALA A 271 12.60 7.04 -11.67
CA ALA A 271 12.71 7.52 -10.30
C ALA A 271 12.94 6.39 -9.28
N ILE A 272 13.60 6.74 -8.18
CA ILE A 272 13.50 6.00 -6.91
C ILE A 272 12.36 6.65 -6.10
N LEU A 273 11.42 5.85 -5.62
CA LEU A 273 10.41 6.31 -4.67
C LEU A 273 10.73 5.77 -3.27
N GLN A 274 10.98 6.68 -2.32
CA GLN A 274 11.23 6.36 -0.93
C GLN A 274 9.99 6.73 -0.10
N ILE A 275 9.41 5.76 0.60
CA ILE A 275 8.25 5.91 1.48
C ILE A 275 8.69 5.49 2.87
N GLN A 276 8.69 6.42 3.83
CA GLN A 276 9.11 6.12 5.19
C GLN A 276 8.21 6.72 6.25
N ASN A 277 7.90 5.92 7.27
CA ASN A 277 7.05 6.37 8.37
C ASN A 277 5.75 7.01 7.85
N VAL A 278 5.03 6.30 6.99
CA VAL A 278 3.80 6.77 6.35
C VAL A 278 2.62 5.97 6.88
N ARG A 279 1.49 6.63 7.09
CA ARG A 279 0.24 6.00 7.49
C ARG A 279 -0.86 6.29 6.48
N VAL A 280 -1.55 5.24 6.05
CA VAL A 280 -2.69 5.31 5.11
C VAL A 280 -3.90 4.63 5.76
N ASP A 281 -4.93 5.40 6.07
CA ASP A 281 -6.09 4.90 6.80
C ASP A 281 -7.34 4.81 5.91
N GLY A 282 -8.03 3.67 5.98
CA GLY A 282 -9.41 3.50 5.53
C GLY A 282 -9.64 3.69 4.03
N LEU A 283 -8.71 3.29 3.16
CA LEU A 283 -8.95 3.36 1.72
C LEU A 283 -10.17 2.51 1.33
N ARG A 284 -10.97 3.05 0.41
CA ARG A 284 -12.18 2.43 -0.11
C ARG A 284 -12.06 2.26 -1.60
N GLY A 285 -12.35 1.08 -2.10
CA GLY A 285 -12.20 0.73 -3.52
C GLY A 285 -13.06 -0.46 -3.89
N MET A 286 -13.08 -0.79 -5.18
CA MET A 286 -13.87 -1.87 -5.75
C MET A 286 -13.24 -2.38 -7.05
N SER A 287 -13.72 -3.50 -7.57
CA SER A 287 -13.18 -4.16 -8.78
C SER A 287 -13.37 -3.38 -10.08
N THR A 288 -14.44 -2.59 -10.19
CA THR A 288 -14.77 -1.83 -11.41
C THR A 288 -14.33 -0.36 -11.36
N GLY A 289 -13.68 0.06 -10.28
CA GLY A 289 -13.31 1.45 -10.00
C GLY A 289 -11.85 1.57 -9.59
N ASN A 290 -11.56 2.51 -8.70
CA ASN A 290 -10.26 2.52 -8.04
C ASN A 290 -10.17 1.34 -7.07
N HIS A 291 -8.98 0.74 -7.02
CA HIS A 291 -8.75 -0.49 -6.26
C HIS A 291 -8.38 -0.23 -4.80
N ALA A 292 -8.22 1.03 -4.40
CA ALA A 292 -7.79 1.35 -3.04
C ALA A 292 -6.45 0.73 -2.69
N ASP A 293 -5.50 0.78 -3.63
CA ASP A 293 -4.14 0.35 -3.39
C ASP A 293 -3.48 1.28 -2.36
N VAL A 294 -2.96 0.74 -1.27
CA VAL A 294 -2.11 1.51 -0.35
C VAL A 294 -0.89 2.04 -1.10
N PHE A 295 -0.31 1.19 -1.95
CA PHE A 295 0.77 1.56 -2.86
C PHE A 295 0.67 0.80 -4.18
N GLN A 296 0.87 1.52 -5.29
CA GLN A 296 0.89 0.95 -6.65
C GLN A 296 1.94 1.64 -7.57
N PRO A 297 3.03 0.99 -7.99
CA PRO A 297 3.98 1.51 -8.97
C PRO A 297 3.48 1.31 -10.41
N TRP A 298 2.24 1.72 -10.69
CA TRP A 298 1.47 1.45 -11.91
C TRP A 298 2.26 1.62 -13.22
N GLY A 299 2.86 2.79 -13.45
CA GLY A 299 3.67 3.08 -14.65
C GLY A 299 5.16 2.81 -14.50
N GLY A 300 5.53 2.02 -13.50
CA GLY A 300 6.90 1.63 -13.23
C GLY A 300 7.68 2.63 -12.37
N LEU A 301 8.78 2.12 -11.82
CA LEU A 301 9.76 2.83 -11.00
C LEU A 301 11.15 2.23 -11.24
N ARG A 302 12.21 3.04 -11.19
CA ARG A 302 13.57 2.45 -11.15
C ARG A 302 13.75 1.61 -9.89
N GLU A 303 13.19 2.09 -8.77
CA GLU A 303 13.19 1.37 -7.50
C GLU A 303 12.10 1.93 -6.58
N PHE A 304 11.48 1.09 -5.76
CA PHE A 304 10.74 1.55 -4.59
C PHE A 304 11.37 1.04 -3.29
N ARG A 305 11.34 1.90 -2.27
CA ARG A 305 11.85 1.63 -0.92
C ARG A 305 10.79 2.02 0.08
N ILE A 306 10.27 1.04 0.81
CA ILE A 306 9.22 1.22 1.83
C ILE A 306 9.79 0.75 3.16
N ASP A 307 9.76 1.62 4.17
CA ASP A 307 10.13 1.27 5.55
C ASP A 307 9.24 2.00 6.55
N ARG A 308 8.59 1.26 7.45
CA ARG A 308 7.56 1.78 8.36
C ARG A 308 6.39 2.36 7.58
N LEU A 309 5.61 1.46 7.00
CA LEU A 309 4.32 1.79 6.39
C LEU A 309 3.22 1.05 7.15
N THR A 310 2.20 1.78 7.59
CA THR A 310 0.95 1.18 8.06
C THR A 310 -0.16 1.59 7.12
N GLY A 311 -0.84 0.62 6.52
CA GLY A 311 -1.91 0.85 5.55
C GLY A 311 -3.19 0.10 5.89
N SER A 312 -4.34 0.66 5.54
CA SER A 312 -5.61 -0.06 5.57
C SER A 312 -6.48 0.23 4.36
N SER A 313 -7.13 -0.82 3.88
CA SER A 313 -7.94 -0.79 2.67
C SER A 313 -9.02 -1.87 2.72
N ASN A 314 -10.16 -1.62 2.09
CA ASN A 314 -11.22 -2.62 1.95
C ASN A 314 -11.00 -3.59 0.77
N PHE A 315 -10.07 -3.30 -0.14
CA PHE A 315 -9.89 -4.06 -1.39
C PHE A 315 -8.45 -4.53 -1.62
N GLN A 316 -7.50 -3.63 -1.87
CA GLN A 316 -6.09 -3.98 -2.16
C GLN A 316 -5.09 -3.29 -1.21
N GLY A 317 -3.93 -3.92 -1.03
CA GLY A 317 -2.86 -3.40 -0.19
C GLY A 317 -1.71 -2.87 -1.03
N LEU A 318 -0.68 -3.69 -1.19
CA LEU A 318 0.49 -3.38 -2.02
C LEU A 318 0.33 -4.11 -3.37
N HIS A 319 0.06 -3.35 -4.42
CA HIS A 319 -0.04 -3.85 -5.79
C HIS A 319 1.29 -3.55 -6.48
N ILE A 320 2.20 -4.52 -6.47
CA ILE A 320 3.63 -4.31 -6.75
C ILE A 320 4.16 -5.12 -7.92
N PHE A 321 3.33 -5.79 -8.73
CA PHE A 321 3.81 -6.36 -9.99
C PHE A 321 3.97 -5.30 -11.09
N GLU A 322 4.71 -5.63 -12.14
CA GLU A 322 4.86 -4.77 -13.32
C GLU A 322 3.54 -4.69 -14.10
N ASN A 323 2.93 -3.49 -14.15
CA ASN A 323 1.68 -3.28 -14.86
C ASN A 323 1.93 -2.60 -16.22
N THR A 324 2.02 -1.26 -16.25
CA THR A 324 2.19 -0.52 -17.51
C THR A 324 3.61 -0.01 -17.72
N GLY A 325 4.53 -0.34 -16.81
CA GLY A 325 5.93 0.08 -16.89
C GLY A 325 6.84 -0.75 -15.99
N PRO A 326 8.15 -0.76 -16.29
CA PRO A 326 9.11 -1.63 -15.61
C PRO A 326 9.36 -1.18 -14.16
N ILE A 327 9.64 -2.15 -13.31
CA ILE A 327 10.09 -1.96 -11.94
C ILE A 327 11.53 -2.47 -11.87
N GLY A 328 12.49 -1.63 -11.47
CA GLY A 328 13.90 -2.07 -11.43
C GLY A 328 14.27 -2.86 -10.16
N ALA A 329 13.68 -2.52 -9.01
CA ALA A 329 13.89 -3.20 -7.73
C ALA A 329 12.83 -2.78 -6.69
N GLY A 330 12.55 -3.64 -5.72
CA GLY A 330 11.64 -3.37 -4.61
C GLY A 330 12.21 -3.76 -3.26
N ILE A 331 12.11 -2.86 -2.27
CA ILE A 331 12.43 -3.15 -0.86
C ILE A 331 11.26 -2.74 0.02
N ILE A 332 10.73 -3.67 0.81
CA ILE A 332 9.64 -3.43 1.76
C ILE A 332 10.08 -3.94 3.13
N ARG A 333 10.14 -3.02 4.09
CA ARG A 333 10.51 -3.29 5.48
C ARG A 333 9.47 -2.76 6.44
N ASN A 334 9.31 -3.42 7.58
CA ASN A 334 8.51 -2.92 8.70
C ASN A 334 7.15 -2.38 8.24
N THR A 335 6.41 -3.20 7.50
CA THR A 335 5.15 -2.77 6.86
C THR A 335 4.01 -3.63 7.36
N ASN A 336 2.88 -3.02 7.73
CA ASN A 336 1.67 -3.76 8.05
C ASN A 336 0.46 -3.21 7.32
N ILE A 337 -0.25 -4.10 6.63
CA ILE A 337 -1.49 -3.81 5.91
C ILE A 337 -2.64 -4.54 6.59
N PHE A 338 -3.78 -3.88 6.78
CA PHE A 338 -4.97 -4.56 7.29
C PHE A 338 -6.24 -4.24 6.50
N GLY A 339 -7.03 -5.29 6.31
CA GLY A 339 -8.31 -5.24 5.62
C GLY A 339 -9.44 -4.78 6.53
N HIS A 340 -10.40 -4.05 5.96
CA HIS A 340 -11.67 -3.73 6.60
C HIS A 340 -12.85 -3.97 5.65
N ASN A 341 -14.08 -3.93 6.17
CA ASN A 341 -15.31 -4.19 5.42
C ASN A 341 -16.16 -2.92 5.24
N ASP A 342 -15.53 -1.75 5.15
CA ASP A 342 -16.27 -0.52 4.85
C ASP A 342 -16.73 -0.55 3.39
N ALA A 343 -17.98 -0.16 3.15
CA ALA A 343 -18.52 -0.07 1.80
C ALA A 343 -17.76 0.97 0.94
N PRO A 344 -17.65 0.73 -0.38
CA PRO A 344 -18.11 -0.47 -1.12
C PRO A 344 -17.20 -1.66 -0.87
N VAL A 345 -17.75 -2.84 -0.55
CA VAL A 345 -16.93 -4.05 -0.33
C VAL A 345 -17.12 -5.00 -1.51
N ASP A 346 -16.11 -5.07 -2.36
CA ASP A 346 -16.00 -6.16 -3.32
C ASP A 346 -15.17 -7.30 -2.73
N LYS A 347 -15.62 -8.54 -2.95
CA LYS A 347 -14.96 -9.76 -2.44
C LYS A 347 -13.66 -10.11 -3.20
N GLY A 348 -12.91 -9.13 -3.71
CA GLY A 348 -11.67 -9.30 -4.48
C GLY A 348 -10.43 -8.63 -3.86
N GLY A 349 -9.43 -8.35 -4.73
CA GLY A 349 -8.17 -7.67 -4.43
C GLY A 349 -7.15 -8.54 -3.68
N TYR A 350 -5.90 -8.15 -3.53
CA TYR A 350 -4.94 -8.78 -2.62
C TYR A 350 -4.22 -7.72 -1.79
N TYR A 351 -3.82 -8.06 -0.57
CA TYR A 351 -3.10 -7.13 0.30
C TYR A 351 -1.60 -7.11 0.03
N ILE A 352 -1.09 -8.17 -0.60
CA ILE A 352 0.20 -8.23 -1.27
C ILE A 352 -0.07 -8.84 -2.64
N TRP A 353 0.17 -8.10 -3.70
CA TRP A 353 -0.02 -8.54 -5.07
C TRP A 353 1.28 -8.35 -5.85
N THR A 354 1.95 -9.45 -6.14
CA THR A 354 3.17 -9.52 -6.97
C THR A 354 2.94 -10.49 -8.13
N ASP A 355 3.82 -10.64 -9.11
CA ASP A 355 3.63 -11.64 -10.18
C ASP A 355 4.43 -12.92 -9.89
N CYS A 356 4.19 -13.95 -10.69
CA CYS A 356 5.07 -15.09 -10.78
C CYS A 356 6.19 -14.78 -11.76
N ALA A 357 7.43 -14.88 -11.31
CA ALA A 357 8.61 -14.49 -12.08
C ALA A 357 8.59 -13.00 -12.42
N ASP A 358 8.41 -12.16 -11.39
CA ASP A 358 8.70 -10.74 -11.54
C ASP A 358 10.11 -10.56 -12.12
N ASP A 359 10.25 -9.66 -13.10
CA ASP A 359 11.51 -9.39 -13.79
C ASP A 359 12.50 -8.56 -12.93
N TYR A 360 12.20 -8.39 -11.64
CA TYR A 360 12.94 -7.52 -10.73
C TYR A 360 13.05 -8.09 -9.30
N PRO A 361 14.16 -7.82 -8.59
CA PRO A 361 14.34 -8.30 -7.23
C PRO A 361 13.43 -7.57 -6.23
N LEU A 362 12.64 -8.32 -5.47
CA LEU A 362 11.78 -7.86 -4.39
C LEU A 362 12.26 -8.41 -3.03
N THR A 363 12.56 -7.53 -2.08
CA THR A 363 12.90 -7.92 -0.70
C THR A 363 11.78 -7.57 0.28
N LEU A 364 11.36 -8.54 1.08
CA LEU A 364 10.30 -8.42 2.10
C LEU A 364 10.87 -8.74 3.50
N ASP A 365 10.87 -7.77 4.41
CA ASP A 365 11.36 -7.94 5.78
C ASP A 365 10.39 -7.32 6.81
N GLY A 366 9.89 -8.13 7.74
CA GLY A 366 8.90 -7.64 8.72
C GLY A 366 7.62 -7.11 8.06
N VAL A 367 7.10 -7.81 7.04
CA VAL A 367 5.85 -7.47 6.36
C VAL A 367 4.70 -8.27 6.96
N TYR A 368 3.60 -7.60 7.31
CA TYR A 368 2.43 -8.19 7.94
C TYR A 368 1.15 -7.85 7.16
N VAL A 369 0.24 -8.81 7.07
CA VAL A 369 -1.09 -8.65 6.50
C VAL A 369 -2.13 -9.22 7.45
N ALA A 370 -3.05 -8.39 7.91
CA ALA A 370 -4.28 -8.84 8.54
C ALA A 370 -5.42 -8.78 7.51
N PRO A 371 -5.87 -9.91 6.94
CA PRO A 371 -6.98 -9.92 5.98
C PRO A 371 -8.24 -9.28 6.54
N ARG A 372 -9.14 -8.83 5.65
CA ARG A 372 -10.51 -8.47 6.06
C ARG A 372 -11.21 -9.66 6.72
N PRO A 373 -12.16 -9.42 7.65
CA PRO A 373 -12.92 -10.49 8.29
C PRO A 373 -13.54 -11.47 7.28
N GLY A 374 -13.37 -12.77 7.53
CA GLY A 374 -13.88 -13.84 6.68
C GLY A 374 -12.99 -14.22 5.49
N ARG A 375 -11.87 -13.53 5.26
CA ARG A 375 -10.93 -13.86 4.19
C ARG A 375 -9.72 -14.65 4.71
N PRO A 376 -9.40 -15.82 4.16
CA PRO A 376 -8.19 -16.57 4.53
C PRO A 376 -6.91 -15.82 4.16
N PHE A 377 -5.86 -15.93 4.99
CA PHE A 377 -4.55 -15.31 4.71
C PHE A 377 -3.90 -15.82 3.43
N GLY A 378 -3.94 -17.13 3.17
CA GLY A 378 -3.39 -17.71 1.93
C GLY A 378 -4.07 -17.25 0.63
N GLN A 379 -5.28 -16.68 0.74
CA GLN A 379 -6.00 -16.05 -0.38
C GLN A 379 -5.85 -14.52 -0.37
N SER A 380 -5.17 -13.94 0.61
CA SER A 380 -4.99 -12.50 0.79
C SER A 380 -3.67 -11.97 0.21
N VAL A 381 -2.80 -12.90 -0.21
CA VAL A 381 -1.57 -12.63 -0.93
C VAL A 381 -1.64 -13.26 -2.31
N TRP A 382 -0.97 -12.65 -3.28
CA TRP A 382 -0.82 -13.16 -4.64
C TRP A 382 0.64 -13.10 -5.08
N PRO A 383 1.19 -14.15 -5.72
CA PRO A 383 0.57 -15.44 -6.03
C PRO A 383 0.05 -16.19 -4.80
N SER A 384 -1.19 -16.69 -4.86
CA SER A 384 -1.87 -17.30 -3.70
C SER A 384 -1.52 -18.78 -3.53
N VAL A 385 -2.02 -19.42 -2.48
CA VAL A 385 -1.84 -20.88 -2.25
C VAL A 385 -2.47 -21.75 -3.36
N THR A 386 -3.40 -21.22 -4.14
CA THR A 386 -4.05 -21.93 -5.25
C THR A 386 -3.41 -21.63 -6.61
N HIS A 387 -2.36 -20.81 -6.66
CA HIS A 387 -1.71 -20.46 -7.91
C HIS A 387 -1.00 -21.66 -8.55
N LYS A 388 -1.28 -21.95 -9.83
CA LYS A 388 -0.88 -23.22 -10.48
C LYS A 388 0.65 -23.41 -10.56
N THR A 389 1.40 -22.35 -10.87
CA THR A 389 2.85 -22.44 -11.12
C THR A 389 3.68 -21.98 -9.93
N CYS A 390 3.41 -20.78 -9.42
CA CYS A 390 4.09 -20.19 -8.26
C CYS A 390 3.19 -20.06 -7.02
N ALA A 391 2.55 -21.15 -6.56
CA ALA A 391 1.80 -21.11 -5.31
C ALA A 391 2.63 -20.56 -4.14
N ALA A 392 2.05 -19.66 -3.34
CA ALA A 392 2.61 -19.32 -2.05
C ALA A 392 2.65 -20.59 -1.16
N ASN A 393 3.78 -20.79 -0.48
CA ASN A 393 3.87 -21.73 0.64
C ASN A 393 3.47 -20.99 1.92
N VAL A 394 2.33 -21.39 2.50
CA VAL A 394 1.81 -20.81 3.75
C VAL A 394 1.93 -21.84 4.88
N SER A 395 2.72 -21.52 5.91
CA SER A 395 2.89 -22.37 7.09
C SER A 395 3.05 -21.50 8.33
N ASN A 396 2.36 -21.85 9.42
CA ASN A 396 2.37 -21.11 10.69
C ASN A 396 2.13 -19.60 10.54
N GLY A 397 1.17 -19.22 9.69
CA GLY A 397 0.86 -17.80 9.42
C GLY A 397 1.95 -17.06 8.65
N VAL A 398 2.84 -17.76 7.93
CA VAL A 398 3.90 -17.14 7.12
C VAL A 398 3.77 -17.59 5.68
N ALA A 399 3.64 -16.64 4.76
CA ALA A 399 3.65 -16.85 3.32
C ALA A 399 5.04 -16.59 2.73
N THR A 400 5.49 -17.49 1.86
CA THR A 400 6.75 -17.41 1.10
C THR A 400 6.55 -17.89 -0.34
N TRP A 401 7.41 -17.49 -1.27
CA TRP A 401 7.35 -17.86 -2.69
C TRP A 401 8.63 -18.55 -3.16
N PRO A 402 8.92 -19.78 -2.69
CA PRO A 402 10.21 -20.44 -2.95
C PRO A 402 10.47 -20.79 -4.43
N LYS A 403 9.43 -20.74 -5.27
CA LYS A 403 9.56 -20.95 -6.73
C LYS A 403 9.88 -19.66 -7.49
N ASP A 404 9.78 -18.52 -6.84
CA ASP A 404 10.13 -17.23 -7.41
C ASP A 404 11.44 -16.75 -6.80
N ALA A 405 12.52 -16.85 -7.56
CA ALA A 405 13.84 -16.43 -7.09
C ALA A 405 13.98 -14.90 -7.02
N SER A 406 13.05 -14.14 -7.62
CA SER A 406 13.05 -12.68 -7.55
C SER A 406 12.59 -12.18 -6.16
N ILE A 407 11.81 -12.98 -5.44
CA ILE A 407 11.24 -12.63 -4.14
C ILE A 407 12.09 -13.23 -3.01
N THR A 408 12.69 -12.35 -2.21
CA THR A 408 13.40 -12.72 -0.98
C THR A 408 12.63 -12.26 0.24
N GLY A 409 12.32 -13.18 1.16
CA GLY A 409 11.69 -12.87 2.43
C GLY A 409 10.33 -13.52 2.62
N SER A 410 9.46 -12.88 3.41
CA SER A 410 8.16 -13.45 3.76
C SER A 410 7.12 -12.39 4.16
N VAL A 411 5.85 -12.79 4.13
CA VAL A 411 4.72 -12.02 4.67
C VAL A 411 4.12 -12.81 5.83
N ARG A 412 3.80 -12.14 6.94
CA ARG A 412 3.20 -12.75 8.13
C ARG A 412 1.72 -12.39 8.25
N GLU A 413 0.92 -13.32 8.71
CA GLU A 413 -0.49 -13.10 9.02
C GLU A 413 -0.64 -12.23 10.28
N GLY A 414 -1.66 -11.38 10.28
CA GLY A 414 -2.05 -10.55 11.41
C GLY A 414 -1.32 -9.21 11.46
N ARG A 415 -1.09 -8.73 12.67
CA ARG A 415 -0.40 -7.46 12.96
C ARG A 415 0.93 -7.75 13.66
N PRO A 416 1.91 -6.83 13.58
CA PRO A 416 3.12 -6.94 14.39
C PRO A 416 2.75 -6.94 15.88
N SER A 417 3.44 -7.76 16.69
CA SER A 417 3.17 -7.86 18.14
C SER A 417 3.48 -6.58 18.91
N SER A 418 4.35 -5.72 18.37
CA SER A 418 4.65 -4.39 18.90
C SER A 418 3.60 -3.33 18.56
N GLY A 419 2.53 -3.69 17.84
CA GLY A 419 1.57 -2.75 17.27
C GLY A 419 1.93 -2.31 15.85
N ASP A 420 1.16 -1.35 15.31
CA ASP A 420 1.40 -0.78 13.98
C ASP A 420 2.81 -0.20 13.90
N PHE A 421 3.50 -0.40 12.76
CA PHE A 421 4.82 0.21 12.53
C PHE A 421 4.75 1.74 12.48
N VAL A 422 3.60 2.28 12.08
CA VAL A 422 3.26 3.71 12.14
C VAL A 422 1.95 3.87 12.92
N PRO A 423 2.02 4.03 14.26
CA PRO A 423 0.84 4.22 15.09
C PRO A 423 0.02 5.44 14.69
N ALA A 424 -1.29 5.41 14.99
CA ALA A 424 -2.16 6.55 14.70
C ALA A 424 -1.67 7.80 15.45
N GLY A 425 -1.65 8.93 14.76
CA GLY A 425 -1.20 10.21 15.32
C GLY A 425 0.33 10.37 15.44
N SER A 426 1.15 9.38 15.07
CA SER A 426 2.62 9.51 15.09
C SER A 426 3.17 10.28 13.87
N VAL A 427 2.35 10.42 12.83
CA VAL A 427 2.66 11.05 11.56
C VAL A 427 1.55 12.05 11.20
N GLY A 428 1.76 12.86 10.17
CA GLY A 428 0.80 13.88 9.75
C GLY A 428 1.32 15.30 9.99
N ALA A 429 0.39 16.22 10.22
CA ALA A 429 0.64 17.66 10.24
C ALA A 429 1.70 18.13 11.27
N THR A 430 1.86 17.42 12.39
CA THR A 430 2.82 17.75 13.46
C THR A 430 4.10 16.92 13.41
N TYR A 431 4.25 16.06 12.40
CA TYR A 431 5.38 15.16 12.29
C TYR A 431 6.72 15.89 12.27
N THR A 432 7.69 15.34 12.99
CA THR A 432 9.09 15.75 12.99
C THR A 432 9.95 14.52 12.75
N SER A 433 10.84 14.60 11.76
CA SER A 433 11.75 13.50 11.43
C SER A 433 12.61 13.11 12.65
N PRO A 434 12.74 11.81 12.97
CA PRO A 434 13.67 11.35 14.00
C PRO A 434 15.13 11.32 13.50
N GLY A 435 15.40 11.77 12.27
CA GLY A 435 16.70 11.67 11.63
C GLY A 435 16.93 10.31 10.97
N TYR A 436 18.15 10.09 10.50
CA TYR A 436 18.52 9.00 9.59
C TYR A 436 19.78 8.29 10.09
N ARG A 437 19.90 6.99 9.78
CA ARG A 437 21.04 6.15 10.17
C ARG A 437 22.23 6.28 9.24
#